data_AF-A0A818UQL0-F1
#
_entry.id   AF-A0A818UQL0-F1
#
_cell.length_a   1.000
_cell.length_b   1.000
_cell.length_c   1.000
_cell.angle_alpha   90.00
_cell.angle_beta   90.00
_cell.angle_gamma   90.00
#
_symmetry.space_group_name_H-M   'P 1'
#
loop_
_entity.id
_entity.type
_entity.pdbx_description
1 polymer ?
#
loop_
_entity_poly.entity_id
_entity_poly.type
_entity_poly.pdbx_seq_one_letter_code
_entity_poly.pdbx_strand_id
1 'polypeptide(L)'
;MIIEKLLFRRHLDRQMTAMTLARVIVLIICSLPFICISLYQLNVNNNANNYMELAIVSLLLSITASLMHTNFVINFYVFLMVLSRFRRQAKNVLIKKPWRLIKSLCNKTSTNISRNQVSPEIAQQSFSANELE
;
A
#
# COMPACT_ATOMS: atom_id res chain seq x y z
N MET A 1 24.45 -12.55 -13.99
CA MET A 1 23.00 -12.25 -14.07
C MET A 1 22.25 -12.26 -12.72
N ILE A 2 22.55 -13.13 -11.75
CA ILE A 2 21.86 -13.13 -10.43
C ILE A 2 22.30 -11.95 -9.54
N ILE A 3 23.60 -11.62 -9.57
CA ILE A 3 24.19 -10.55 -8.74
C ILE A 3 23.65 -9.16 -9.14
N GLU A 4 23.48 -8.89 -10.43
CA GLU A 4 22.90 -7.63 -10.93
C GLU A 4 21.46 -7.42 -10.44
N LYS A 5 20.66 -8.49 -10.38
CA LYS A 5 19.29 -8.43 -9.87
C LYS A 5 19.24 -8.12 -8.37
N LEU A 6 20.22 -8.59 -7.59
CA LEU A 6 20.34 -8.30 -6.16
C LEU A 6 20.78 -6.84 -5.91
N LEU A 7 21.77 -6.35 -6.66
CA LEU A 7 22.22 -4.95 -6.59
C LEU A 7 21.10 -3.97 -6.95
N PHE A 8 20.35 -4.25 -8.02
CA PHE A 8 19.24 -3.40 -8.45
C PHE A 8 18.14 -3.30 -7.40
N ARG A 9 17.81 -4.41 -6.72
CA ARG A 9 16.82 -4.41 -5.62
C ARG A 9 17.28 -3.56 -4.44
N ARG A 10 18.54 -3.68 -4.01
CA ARG A 10 19.10 -2.89 -2.89
C ARG A 10 19.08 -1.38 -3.17
N HIS A 11 19.39 -0.97 -4.40
CA HIS A 11 19.28 0.44 -4.78
C HIS A 11 17.84 0.96 -4.76
N LEU A 12 16.89 0.13 -5.22
CA LEU A 12 15.47 0.48 -5.20
C LEU A 12 14.95 0.65 -3.76
N ASP A 13 15.32 -0.26 -2.86
CA ASP A 13 14.93 -0.22 -1.45
C ASP A 13 15.52 1.01 -0.75
N ARG A 14 16.79 1.34 -1.00
CA ARG A 14 17.41 2.58 -0.47
C ARG A 14 16.74 3.85 -0.98
N GLN A 15 16.31 3.88 -2.24
CA GLN A 15 15.58 5.04 -2.79
C GLN A 15 14.21 5.19 -2.13
N MET A 16 13.50 4.08 -1.90
CA MET A 16 12.20 4.06 -1.24
C MET A 16 12.28 4.54 0.21
N THR A 17 13.27 4.06 0.97
CA THR A 17 13.46 4.48 2.35
C THR A 17 13.89 5.95 2.45
N ALA A 18 14.80 6.41 1.59
CA ALA A 18 15.19 7.82 1.54
C ALA A 18 14.01 8.74 1.20
N MET A 19 13.18 8.34 0.23
CA MET A 19 11.97 9.08 -0.15
C MET A 19 10.94 9.15 0.99
N THR A 20 10.79 8.06 1.74
CA THR A 20 9.88 8.00 2.90
C THR A 20 10.42 8.86 4.06
N LEU A 21 11.72 8.81 4.32
CA LEU A 21 12.36 9.57 5.39
C LEU A 21 12.31 11.09 5.10
N ALA A 22 12.61 11.50 3.87
CA ALA A 22 12.46 12.89 3.44
C ALA A 22 11.02 13.39 3.63
N ARG A 23 10.02 12.55 3.35
CA ARG A 23 8.61 12.86 3.59
C ARG A 23 8.30 13.09 5.07
N VAL A 24 8.78 12.21 5.94
CA VAL A 24 8.56 12.34 7.39
C VAL A 24 9.16 13.65 7.89
N ILE A 25 10.38 13.98 7.45
CA ILE A 25 11.05 15.24 7.82
C ILE A 25 10.24 16.45 7.35
N VAL A 26 9.83 16.50 6.08
CA VAL A 26 9.00 17.60 5.55
C VAL A 26 7.67 17.70 6.30
N LEU A 27 7.06 16.57 6.64
CA LEU A 27 5.82 16.55 7.40
C LEU A 27 6.00 17.17 8.78
N ILE A 28 7.07 16.81 9.50
CA ILE A 28 7.38 17.39 10.81
C ILE A 28 7.64 18.89 10.67
N ILE A 29 8.48 19.31 9.73
CA ILE A 29 8.83 20.73 9.53
C ILE A 29 7.60 21.58 9.19
N CYS A 30 6.66 21.05 8.39
CA CYS A 30 5.46 21.78 8.01
C CYS A 30 4.33 21.73 9.06
N SER A 31 4.20 20.64 9.83
CA SER A 31 3.11 20.47 10.79
C SER A 31 3.39 21.10 12.15
N LEU A 32 4.65 21.06 12.60
CA LEU A 32 5.07 21.58 13.90
C LEU A 32 4.76 23.08 14.08
N PRO A 33 5.10 23.99 13.13
CA PRO A 33 4.80 25.41 13.29
C PRO A 33 3.29 25.69 13.31
N PHE A 34 2.49 24.94 12.54
CA PHE A 34 1.04 25.05 12.56
C PHE A 34 0.46 24.68 13.93
N ILE A 35 0.93 23.58 14.52
CA ILE A 35 0.49 23.13 15.86
C ILE A 35 0.89 24.16 16.92
N CYS A 36 2.13 24.65 16.89
CA CYS A 36 2.61 25.66 17.85
C CYS A 36 1.80 26.96 17.80
N ILE A 37 1.52 27.48 16.60
CA ILE A 37 0.75 28.73 16.44
C ILE A 37 -0.73 28.50 16.80
N SER A 38 -1.30 27.35 16.47
CA SER A 38 -2.67 27.00 16.87
C SER A 38 -2.81 26.92 18.39
N LEU A 39 -1.84 26.30 19.07
CA LEU A 39 -1.80 26.25 20.53
C LEU A 39 -1.59 27.65 21.13
N TYR A 40 -0.73 28.48 20.54
CA TYR A 40 -0.53 29.86 20.98
C TYR A 40 -1.85 30.64 20.90
N GLN A 41 -2.56 30.57 19.77
CA GLN A 41 -3.84 31.23 19.58
C GLN A 41 -4.90 30.81 20.61
N LEU A 42 -4.93 29.53 21.02
CA LEU A 42 -5.84 29.04 22.05
C LEU A 42 -5.51 29.56 23.46
N ASN A 43 -4.24 29.88 23.71
CA ASN A 43 -3.77 30.36 25.03
C ASN A 43 -3.73 31.88 25.13
N VAL A 44 -3.81 32.61 24.01
CA VAL A 44 -3.96 34.07 24.03
C VAL A 44 -5.32 34.40 24.62
N ASN A 45 -5.31 34.97 25.81
CA ASN A 45 -6.50 35.49 26.45
C ASN A 45 -7.02 36.64 25.58
N ASN A 46 -8.30 36.58 25.16
CA ASN A 46 -8.96 37.57 24.29
C ASN A 46 -9.17 38.93 25.00
N ASN A 47 -8.12 39.49 25.60
CA ASN A 47 -8.13 40.87 26.05
C ASN A 47 -8.15 41.76 24.81
N ALA A 48 -9.25 42.48 24.63
CA ALA A 48 -9.54 43.33 23.48
C ALA A 48 -8.53 44.47 23.25
N ASN A 49 -7.49 44.62 24.08
CA ASN A 49 -6.54 45.73 24.00
C ASN A 49 -5.34 45.47 23.07
N ASN A 50 -5.09 44.22 22.65
CA ASN A 50 -3.91 43.87 21.84
C ASN A 50 -4.27 43.46 20.40
N TYR A 51 -4.95 44.35 19.65
CA TYR A 51 -5.32 44.12 18.25
C TYR A 51 -4.12 43.79 17.34
N MET A 52 -2.94 44.36 17.62
CA MET A 52 -1.73 44.11 16.85
C MET A 52 -1.24 42.66 16.99
N GLU A 53 -1.29 42.11 18.19
CA GLU A 53 -0.88 40.73 18.46
C GLU A 53 -1.82 39.74 17.77
N LEU A 54 -3.12 40.00 17.83
CA LEU A 54 -4.14 39.19 17.15
C LEU A 54 -3.92 39.18 15.63
N ALA A 55 -3.59 40.32 15.03
CA ALA A 55 -3.31 40.43 13.60
C ALA A 55 -2.07 39.62 13.19
N ILE A 56 -1.01 39.66 14.00
CA ILE A 56 0.22 38.89 13.76
C ILE A 56 -0.06 37.38 13.86
N VAL A 57 -0.81 36.94 14.88
CA VAL A 57 -1.18 35.53 15.05
C VAL A 57 -2.05 35.05 13.88
N SER A 58 -3.00 35.86 13.42
CA SER A 58 -3.85 35.53 12.27
C SER A 58 -3.05 35.38 10.96
N LEU A 59 -2.07 36.25 10.73
CA LEU A 59 -1.15 36.14 9.60
C LEU A 59 -0.29 34.88 9.69
N LEU A 60 0.31 34.60 10.85
CA LEU A 60 1.12 33.41 11.09
C LEU A 60 0.30 32.13 10.90
N LEU A 61 -0.95 32.10 11.36
CA LEU A 61 -1.85 30.98 11.15
C LEU A 61 -2.15 30.77 9.66
N SER A 62 -2.40 31.84 8.92
CA SER A 62 -2.65 31.77 7.47
C SER A 62 -1.45 31.23 6.70
N ILE A 63 -0.24 31.70 7.04
CA ILE A 63 1.02 31.23 6.44
C ILE A 63 1.23 29.76 6.74
N THR A 64 1.13 29.35 8.01
CA THR A 64 1.35 27.96 8.41
C THR A 64 0.27 27.00 7.90
N ALA A 65 -0.98 27.44 7.80
CA ALA A 65 -2.05 26.70 7.14
C ALA A 65 -1.72 26.47 5.65
N SER A 66 -1.23 27.49 4.94
CA SER A 66 -0.83 27.35 3.53
C SER A 66 0.32 26.34 3.33
N LEU A 67 1.30 26.33 4.24
CA LEU A 67 2.39 25.36 4.29
C LEU A 67 1.86 23.94 4.50
N MET A 68 0.91 23.77 5.42
CA MET A 68 0.28 22.48 5.70
C MET A 68 -0.52 21.96 4.49
N HIS A 69 -1.31 22.81 3.84
CA HIS A 69 -2.01 22.45 2.60
C HIS A 69 -1.06 22.09 1.45
N THR A 70 0.04 22.83 1.31
CA THR A 70 1.07 22.53 0.30
C THR A 70 1.69 21.15 0.54
N ASN A 71 1.95 20.78 1.79
CA ASN A 71 2.43 19.45 2.15
C ASN A 71 1.44 18.33 1.77
N PHE A 72 0.12 18.55 1.92
CA PHE A 72 -0.88 17.58 1.44
C PHE A 72 -0.83 17.39 -0.08
N VAL A 73 -0.70 18.47 -0.84
CA VAL A 73 -0.59 18.43 -2.30
C VAL A 73 0.68 17.70 -2.74
N ILE A 74 1.83 18.04 -2.16
CA ILE A 74 3.10 17.36 -2.43
C ILE A 74 2.99 15.86 -2.11
N ASN A 75 2.36 15.51 -0.97
CA ASN A 75 2.13 14.12 -0.63
C ASN A 75 1.24 13.41 -1.66
N PHE A 76 0.20 14.05 -2.20
CA PHE A 76 -0.59 13.44 -3.26
C PHE A 76 0.26 13.12 -4.50
N TYR A 77 1.07 14.07 -4.98
CA TYR A 77 1.94 13.85 -6.14
C TYR A 77 3.00 12.76 -5.91
N VAL A 78 3.62 12.75 -4.74
CA VAL A 78 4.62 11.75 -4.38
C VAL A 78 3.98 10.36 -4.31
N PHE A 79 2.74 10.24 -3.84
CA PHE A 79 2.01 8.97 -3.82
C PHE A 79 1.71 8.51 -5.26
N LEU A 80 1.23 9.40 -6.12
CA LEU A 80 1.04 9.12 -7.55
C LEU A 80 2.33 8.68 -8.25
N MET A 81 3.47 9.34 -7.98
CA MET A 81 4.77 8.95 -8.53
C MET A 81 5.16 7.54 -8.07
N VAL A 82 5.05 7.24 -6.78
CA VAL A 82 5.35 5.90 -6.23
C VAL A 82 4.47 4.85 -6.92
N LEU A 83 3.15 5.05 -6.96
CA LEU A 83 2.21 4.17 -7.66
C LEU A 83 2.57 3.97 -9.14
N SER A 84 2.94 5.04 -9.85
CA SER A 84 3.34 4.96 -11.26
C SER A 84 4.58 4.07 -11.47
N ARG A 85 5.54 4.12 -10.54
CA ARG A 85 6.78 3.32 -10.57
C ARG A 85 6.50 1.85 -10.25
N PHE A 86 5.58 1.58 -9.32
CA PHE A 86 5.18 0.21 -8.97
C PHE A 86 4.16 -0.42 -9.91
N ARG A 87 3.52 0.32 -10.83
CA ARG A 87 2.56 -0.24 -11.79
C ARG A 87 3.08 -1.48 -12.52
N ARG A 88 4.37 -1.52 -12.90
CA ARG A 88 4.98 -2.69 -13.58
C ARG A 88 5.13 -3.90 -12.65
N GLN A 89 5.49 -3.68 -11.38
CA GLN A 89 5.61 -4.76 -10.40
C GLN A 89 4.24 -5.22 -9.90
N ALA A 90 3.31 -4.29 -9.65
CA ALA A 90 1.93 -4.55 -9.27
C ALA A 90 1.19 -5.35 -10.34
N LYS A 91 1.27 -5.00 -11.64
CA LYS A 91 0.67 -5.81 -12.70
C LYS A 91 1.21 -7.24 -12.71
N ASN A 92 2.51 -7.45 -12.50
CA ASN A 92 3.09 -8.79 -12.49
C ASN A 92 2.75 -9.58 -11.20
N VAL A 93 2.59 -8.93 -10.05
CA VAL A 93 2.24 -9.60 -8.79
C VAL A 93 0.74 -9.85 -8.68
N LEU A 94 -0.08 -8.84 -8.98
CA LEU A 94 -1.54 -8.89 -8.83
C LEU A 94 -2.21 -9.72 -9.93
N ILE A 95 -1.70 -9.69 -11.17
CA ILE A 95 -2.34 -10.40 -12.31
C ILE A 95 -1.63 -11.72 -12.61
N LYS A 96 -0.29 -11.76 -12.71
CA LYS A 96 0.41 -12.98 -13.18
C LYS A 96 0.63 -14.07 -12.12
N LYS A 97 0.64 -13.76 -10.83
CA LYS A 97 0.76 -14.79 -9.78
C LYS A 97 -0.52 -15.62 -9.61
N PRO A 98 -1.72 -15.02 -9.42
CA PRO A 98 -2.94 -15.80 -9.26
C PRO A 98 -3.26 -16.59 -10.53
N TRP A 99 -3.04 -16.00 -11.71
CA TRP A 99 -3.30 -16.71 -12.98
C TRP A 99 -2.42 -17.95 -13.18
N ARG A 100 -1.16 -17.92 -12.69
CA ARG A 100 -0.27 -19.10 -12.71
C ARG A 100 -0.70 -20.17 -11.71
N LEU A 101 -1.20 -19.78 -10.54
CA LEU A 101 -1.74 -20.71 -9.55
C LEU A 101 -3.02 -21.39 -10.06
N ILE A 102 -3.93 -20.64 -10.66
CA ILE A 102 -5.16 -21.18 -11.27
C ILE A 102 -4.83 -22.16 -12.40
N LYS A 103 -3.90 -21.79 -13.30
CA LYS A 103 -3.45 -22.68 -14.38
C LYS A 103 -2.78 -23.95 -13.84
N SER A 104 -1.96 -23.84 -12.80
CA SER A 104 -1.33 -24.99 -12.14
C SER A 104 -2.35 -25.91 -11.47
N LEU A 105 -3.38 -25.36 -10.84
CA LEU A 105 -4.45 -26.14 -10.22
C LEU A 105 -5.25 -26.89 -11.29
N CYS A 106 -5.65 -26.21 -12.36
CA CYS A 106 -6.41 -26.82 -13.46
C CYS A 106 -5.64 -27.97 -14.16
N ASN A 107 -4.32 -27.80 -14.38
CA ASN A 107 -3.49 -28.86 -14.95
C ASN A 107 -3.35 -30.08 -14.02
N LYS A 108 -3.30 -29.86 -12.71
CA LYS A 108 -3.20 -30.92 -11.71
C LYS A 108 -4.50 -31.74 -11.61
N THR A 109 -5.64 -31.09 -11.81
CA THR A 109 -6.95 -31.76 -11.86
C THR A 109 -7.10 -32.63 -13.10
N SER A 110 -6.64 -32.17 -14.28
CA SER A 110 -6.64 -32.98 -15.51
C SER A 110 -5.79 -34.25 -15.39
N THR A 111 -4.62 -34.18 -14.77
CA THR A 111 -3.76 -35.37 -14.56
C THR A 111 -4.34 -36.38 -13.57
N ASN A 112 -5.12 -35.94 -12.58
CA ASN A 112 -5.77 -36.83 -11.62
C ASN A 112 -7.02 -37.52 -12.20
N ILE A 113 -7.77 -36.84 -13.08
CA ILE A 113 -8.91 -37.43 -13.80
C ILE A 113 -8.44 -38.51 -14.77
N SER A 114 -7.31 -38.31 -15.46
CA SER A 114 -6.72 -39.34 -16.34
C SER A 114 -6.12 -40.55 -15.60
N ARG A 115 -5.76 -40.42 -14.31
CA ARG A 115 -5.35 -41.58 -13.47
C ARG A 115 -6.53 -42.37 -12.93
N ASN A 116 -7.63 -41.71 -12.58
CA ASN A 116 -8.82 -42.39 -12.04
C ASN A 116 -9.72 -43.05 -13.11
N GLN A 117 -9.43 -42.85 -14.40
CA GLN A 117 -10.12 -43.53 -15.50
C GLN A 117 -9.41 -44.83 -15.94
N VAL A 118 -8.26 -45.17 -15.35
CA VAL A 118 -7.58 -46.47 -15.53
C VAL A 118 -7.70 -47.29 -14.24
N SER A 119 -8.93 -47.59 -13.82
CA SER A 119 -9.26 -48.82 -13.07
C SER A 119 -10.78 -49.00 -12.95
N PRO A 120 -11.50 -49.35 -14.04
CA PRO A 120 -12.90 -49.74 -13.97
C PRO A 120 -13.05 -51.26 -13.72
N GLU A 121 -12.46 -51.82 -12.66
CA GLU A 121 -12.56 -53.28 -12.43
C GLU A 121 -12.87 -53.76 -11.00
N ILE A 122 -13.18 -52.87 -10.04
CA ILE A 122 -13.49 -53.34 -8.65
C ILE A 122 -14.89 -52.88 -8.16
N ALA A 123 -15.67 -52.17 -8.98
CA ALA A 123 -16.99 -51.64 -8.54
C ALA A 123 -18.20 -52.52 -8.94
N GLN A 124 -18.00 -53.77 -9.39
CA GLN A 124 -19.11 -54.67 -9.77
C GLN A 124 -19.30 -55.90 -8.88
N GLN A 125 -18.54 -56.06 -7.79
CA GLN A 125 -18.61 -57.28 -6.97
C GLN A 125 -19.41 -57.17 -5.66
N SER A 126 -20.10 -56.05 -5.38
CA SER A 126 -20.83 -55.85 -4.11
C SER A 126 -22.34 -55.60 -4.23
N PHE A 127 -22.96 -55.85 -5.39
CA PHE A 127 -24.40 -55.57 -5.59
C PHE A 127 -25.24 -56.75 -6.14
N SER A 128 -24.80 -58.00 -5.93
CA SER A 128 -25.57 -59.19 -6.32
C SER A 128 -25.53 -60.31 -5.27
N ALA A 129 -25.72 -59.98 -3.99
CA ALA A 129 -25.83 -60.99 -2.94
C ALA A 129 -26.75 -60.59 -1.79
N ASN A 130 -27.87 -59.90 -2.06
CA ASN A 130 -28.88 -59.60 -1.03
C ASN A 130 -30.32 -59.45 -1.58
N GLU A 131 -30.64 -60.17 -2.65
CA GLU A 131 -32.04 -60.47 -3.01
C GLU A 131 -32.09 -61.91 -3.55
N LEU A 132 -32.16 -62.88 -2.65
CA LEU A 132 -32.94 -64.13 -2.74
C LEU A 132 -32.54 -65.05 -1.57
N GLU A 133 -33.56 -65.40 -0.79
CA GLU A 133 -33.63 -66.26 0.42
C GLU A 133 -33.41 -65.56 1.78
#